data_AF-A0A3R7SUU3-F1
#
_entry.id   AF-A0A3R7SUU3-F1
#
_cell.length_a   1.000
_cell.length_b   1.000
_cell.length_c   1.000
_cell.angle_alpha   90.00
_cell.angle_beta   90.00
_cell.angle_gamma   90.00
#
_symmetry.space_group_name_H-M   'P 1'
#
loop_
_entity.id
_entity.type
_entity.pdbx_description
1 polymer ?
#
loop_
_entity_poly.entity_id
_entity_poly.type
_entity_poly.pdbx_seq_one_letter_code
_entity_poly.pdbx_strand_id
1 'polypeptide(L)'
;MININFLVDNSILKKIEIFCNFRERCESEIIHRLKKENISANDAKEYLKKLKNDKFYCDTRYTSAFVRSKFNLSKWGKTKIRLKLLQNKIEDSIIKEEIDKIEHDIYAETIKELVEKKLRRIKNRSDFEKKQLVSRYLYSKGYEPEKFISIINKKF
;
A
#
# COMPACT_ATOMS: atom_id res chain seq x y z
N MET A 1 31.26 -6.74 27.62
CA MET A 1 30.70 -6.53 26.27
C MET A 1 30.67 -5.04 26.01
N ILE A 2 31.60 -4.53 25.20
CA ILE A 2 31.72 -3.09 24.94
C ILE A 2 30.51 -2.68 24.08
N ASN A 3 29.63 -1.88 24.67
CA ASN A 3 28.56 -1.21 23.94
C ASN A 3 29.19 -0.03 23.20
N ILE A 4 29.70 -0.29 22.00
CA ILE A 4 30.22 0.76 21.13
C ILE A 4 29.01 1.59 20.71
N ASN A 5 28.87 2.80 21.26
CA ASN A 5 27.91 3.78 20.76
C ASN A 5 28.25 4.05 19.29
N PHE A 6 27.52 3.42 18.38
CA PHE A 6 27.61 3.72 16.96
C PHE A 6 27.10 5.15 16.74
N LEU A 7 27.99 6.05 16.35
CA LEU A 7 27.63 7.40 15.96
C LEU A 7 26.99 7.34 14.57
N VAL A 8 25.82 7.98 14.42
CA VAL A 8 25.13 8.12 13.13
C VAL A 8 26.05 8.81 12.13
N ASP A 9 26.36 8.12 11.02
CA ASP A 9 27.11 8.71 9.92
C ASP A 9 26.23 9.73 9.19
N ASN A 10 26.64 11.00 9.25
CA ASN A 10 25.90 12.11 8.65
C ASN A 10 25.81 12.01 7.12
N SER A 11 26.78 11.41 6.45
CA SER A 11 26.75 11.20 4.99
C SER A 11 25.65 10.21 4.62
N ILE A 12 25.56 9.09 5.36
CA ILE A 12 24.51 8.08 5.16
C ILE A 12 23.15 8.67 5.53
N LEU A 13 23.06 9.36 6.67
CA LEU A 13 21.82 10.00 7.12
C LEU A 13 21.25 10.91 6.03
N LYS A 14 22.07 11.80 5.44
CA LYS A 14 21.65 12.71 4.37
C LYS A 14 21.13 11.98 3.14
N LYS A 15 21.69 10.82 2.78
CA LYS A 15 21.14 9.98 1.69
C LYS A 15 19.75 9.44 2.02
N ILE A 16 19.52 9.05 3.28
CA ILE A 16 18.23 8.54 3.74
C ILE A 16 17.19 9.66 3.82
N GLU A 17 17.58 10.85 4.26
CA GLU A 17 16.73 12.05 4.25
C GLU A 17 16.24 12.36 2.83
N ILE A 18 17.13 12.38 1.84
CA ILE A 18 16.78 12.55 0.42
C ILE A 18 15.79 11.47 -0.04
N PHE A 19 16.01 10.22 0.37
CA PHE A 19 15.13 9.10 0.06
C PHE A 19 13.71 9.26 0.65
N CYS A 20 13.60 9.84 1.85
CA CYS A 20 12.33 10.16 2.51
C CYS A 20 11.66 11.40 1.92
N ASN A 21 12.43 12.41 1.50
CA ASN A 21 11.89 13.61 0.86
C ASN A 21 11.29 13.35 -0.52
N PHE A 22 11.77 12.34 -1.25
CA PHE A 22 11.22 12.00 -2.56
C PHE A 22 9.77 11.49 -2.48
N ARG A 23 9.44 10.70 -1.45
CA ARG A 23 8.08 10.28 -1.10
C ARG A 23 8.05 9.75 0.31
N GLU A 24 6.87 9.77 0.92
CA GLU A 24 6.64 9.14 2.21
C GLU A 24 7.16 7.69 2.24
N ARG A 25 7.81 7.34 3.35
CA ARG A 25 8.39 6.03 3.64
C ARG A 25 7.85 5.52 4.96
N CYS A 26 7.81 4.20 5.07
CA CYS A 26 7.67 3.54 6.35
C CYS A 26 9.02 3.07 6.86
N GLU A 27 9.05 2.72 8.14
CA GLU A 27 10.25 2.21 8.81
C GLU A 27 10.87 1.00 8.09
N SER A 28 10.04 0.06 7.61
CA SER A 28 10.54 -1.14 6.92
C SER A 28 11.27 -0.81 5.60
N GLU A 29 10.81 0.21 4.87
CA GLU A 29 11.50 0.70 3.66
C GLU A 29 12.84 1.39 4.00
N ILE A 30 12.87 2.13 5.11
CA ILE A 30 14.08 2.82 5.57
C ILE A 30 15.14 1.82 6.03
N ILE A 31 14.76 0.82 6.83
CA ILE A 31 15.65 -0.27 7.27
C ILE A 31 16.22 -0.99 6.05
N HIS A 32 15.37 -1.31 5.06
CA HIS A 32 15.83 -1.95 3.83
C HIS A 32 16.81 -1.06 3.05
N ARG A 33 16.60 0.26 3.03
CA ARG A 33 17.51 1.21 2.39
C ARG A 33 18.84 1.32 3.13
N LEU A 34 18.83 1.38 4.46
CA LEU A 34 20.01 1.42 5.32
C LEU A 34 20.86 0.15 5.19
N LYS A 35 20.22 -1.02 5.06
CA LYS A 35 20.92 -2.29 4.80
C LYS A 35 21.76 -2.24 3.52
N LYS A 36 21.31 -1.52 2.48
CA LYS A 36 22.09 -1.33 1.23
C LYS A 36 23.32 -0.44 1.41
N GLU A 37 23.37 0.34 2.49
CA GLU A 37 24.54 1.12 2.90
C GLU A 37 25.36 0.36 3.97
N ASN A 38 25.19 -0.97 4.08
CA ASN A 38 25.86 -1.86 5.04
C ASN A 38 25.58 -1.56 6.53
N ILE A 39 24.50 -0.85 6.83
CA ILE A 39 24.07 -0.59 8.21
C ILE A 39 23.26 -1.79 8.73
N SER A 40 23.65 -2.31 9.90
CA SER A 40 22.95 -3.42 10.53
C SER A 40 21.57 -3.00 11.04
N ALA A 41 20.68 -3.97 11.28
CA ALA A 41 19.36 -3.67 11.85
C ALA A 41 19.46 -3.08 13.28
N ASN A 42 20.53 -3.40 14.03
CA ASN A 42 20.72 -2.84 15.35
C ASN A 42 21.14 -1.36 15.28
N ASP A 43 22.06 -1.03 14.37
CA ASP A 43 22.56 0.34 14.19
C ASP A 43 21.52 1.24 13.51
N ALA A 44 20.64 0.67 12.68
CA ALA A 44 19.54 1.39 12.05
C ALA A 44 18.59 2.07 13.06
N LYS A 45 18.53 1.60 14.32
CA LYS A 45 17.68 2.18 15.38
C LYS A 45 18.01 3.65 15.64
N GLU A 46 19.30 4.01 15.67
CA GLU A 46 19.71 5.40 15.92
C GLU A 46 19.39 6.31 14.72
N TYR A 47 19.54 5.80 13.48
CA TYR A 47 19.09 6.53 12.28
C TYR A 47 17.58 6.75 12.30
N LEU A 48 16.79 5.71 12.57
CA LEU A 48 15.33 5.80 12.63
C LEU A 48 14.88 6.80 13.70
N LYS A 49 15.49 6.76 14.89
CA LYS A 49 15.21 7.71 15.97
C LYS A 49 15.43 9.15 15.52
N LYS A 50 16.58 9.43 14.88
CA LYS A 50 16.89 10.77 14.36
C LYS A 50 15.91 11.20 13.26
N LEU A 51 15.69 10.35 12.27
CA LEU A 51 14.76 10.60 11.17
C LEU A 51 13.32 10.82 11.66
N LYS A 52 12.89 10.11 12.70
CA LYS A 52 11.55 10.27 13.30
C LYS A 52 11.43 11.59 14.06
N ASN A 53 12.44 11.95 14.85
CA ASN A 53 12.48 13.22 15.58
C ASN A 53 12.45 14.42 14.61
N ASP A 54 13.19 14.30 13.51
CA ASP A 54 13.26 15.32 12.46
C ASP A 54 12.08 15.21 11.45
N LYS A 55 11.10 14.35 11.74
CA LYS A 55 9.84 14.16 11.01
C LYS A 55 9.98 13.71 9.55
N PHE A 56 11.10 13.10 9.17
CA PHE A 56 11.33 12.56 7.82
C PHE A 56 10.41 11.40 7.46
N TYR A 57 9.89 10.66 8.44
CA TYR A 57 8.89 9.62 8.18
C TYR A 57 7.80 9.58 9.24
N CYS A 58 6.63 9.11 8.85
CA CYS A 58 5.46 8.96 9.70
C CYS A 58 4.53 7.91 9.09
N ASP A 59 4.18 6.88 9.88
CA ASP A 59 3.37 5.76 9.38
C ASP A 59 1.99 6.20 8.91
N THR A 60 1.36 7.19 9.57
CA THR A 60 0.07 7.75 9.12
C THR A 60 0.21 8.44 7.77
N ARG A 61 1.21 9.33 7.59
CA ARG A 61 1.43 10.02 6.30
C ARG A 61 1.73 9.02 5.18
N TYR A 62 2.59 8.05 5.46
CA TYR A 62 2.89 6.97 4.53
C TYR A 62 1.65 6.18 4.14
N THR A 63 0.87 5.76 5.13
CA THR A 63 -0.34 4.96 4.92
C THR A 63 -1.36 5.73 4.08
N SER A 64 -1.61 7.00 4.42
CA SER A 64 -2.53 7.86 3.66
C SER A 64 -2.11 8.01 2.20
N ALA A 65 -0.83 8.34 1.96
CA ALA A 65 -0.28 8.46 0.61
C ALA A 65 -0.35 7.13 -0.16
N PHE A 66 -0.07 6.01 0.52
CA PHE A 66 -0.11 4.67 -0.06
C PHE A 66 -1.54 4.27 -0.45
N VAL A 67 -2.51 4.43 0.45
CA VAL A 67 -3.94 4.15 0.21
C VAL A 67 -4.42 4.95 -0.99
N ARG A 68 -4.21 6.28 -0.98
CA ARG A 68 -4.60 7.17 -2.09
C ARG A 68 -3.98 6.74 -3.41
N SER A 69 -2.68 6.46 -3.44
CA SER A 69 -1.98 6.03 -4.66
C SER A 69 -2.52 4.69 -5.19
N LYS A 70 -2.67 3.68 -4.32
CA LYS A 70 -3.11 2.35 -4.74
C LYS A 70 -4.56 2.31 -5.15
N PHE A 71 -5.43 3.05 -4.47
CA PHE A 71 -6.82 3.16 -4.85
C PHE A 71 -6.97 3.94 -6.17
N ASN A 72 -6.41 5.15 -6.28
CA ASN A 72 -6.66 6.01 -7.45
C ASN A 72 -5.92 5.54 -8.71
N LEU A 73 -4.64 5.18 -8.58
CA LEU A 73 -3.79 4.88 -9.74
C LEU A 73 -3.79 3.39 -10.09
N SER A 74 -3.68 2.52 -9.07
CA SER A 74 -3.59 1.07 -9.28
C SER A 74 -4.96 0.38 -9.27
N LYS A 75 -6.01 1.09 -8.82
CA LYS A 75 -7.38 0.59 -8.67
C LYS A 75 -7.44 -0.66 -7.79
N TRP A 76 -6.68 -0.68 -6.70
CA TRP A 76 -6.72 -1.77 -5.71
C TRP A 76 -7.89 -1.59 -4.76
N GLY A 77 -8.53 -2.69 -4.37
CA GLY A 77 -9.52 -2.73 -3.31
C GLY A 77 -8.90 -2.75 -1.92
N LYS A 78 -9.72 -2.51 -0.90
CA LYS A 78 -9.31 -2.33 0.50
C LYS A 78 -8.50 -3.52 1.02
N THR A 79 -8.92 -4.75 0.73
CA THR A 79 -8.24 -5.98 1.16
C THR A 79 -6.78 -6.03 0.70
N LYS A 80 -6.51 -5.71 -0.57
CA LYS A 80 -5.15 -5.78 -1.10
C LYS A 80 -4.26 -4.64 -0.57
N ILE A 81 -4.84 -3.46 -0.39
CA ILE A 81 -4.14 -2.32 0.23
C ILE A 81 -3.73 -2.69 1.67
N ARG A 82 -4.68 -3.18 2.47
CA ARG A 82 -4.47 -3.64 3.85
C ARG A 82 -3.36 -4.69 3.95
N LEU A 83 -3.45 -5.76 3.17
CA LEU A 83 -2.43 -6.82 3.17
C LEU A 83 -1.03 -6.29 2.87
N LYS A 84 -0.91 -5.35 1.92
CA LYS A 84 0.39 -4.78 1.58
C LYS A 84 0.96 -3.88 2.68
N LEU A 85 0.11 -3.12 3.37
CA LEU A 85 0.52 -2.29 4.50
C LEU A 85 0.94 -3.14 5.71
N LEU A 86 0.22 -4.24 5.98
CA LEU A 86 0.61 -5.21 7.02
C LEU A 86 1.99 -5.85 6.72
N GLN A 87 2.26 -6.18 5.45
CA GLN A 87 3.59 -6.66 5.03
C GLN A 87 4.69 -5.63 5.28
N ASN A 88 4.36 -4.33 5.18
CA ASN A 88 5.27 -3.22 5.46
C ASN A 88 5.35 -2.89 6.97
N LYS A 89 4.73 -3.71 7.83
CA LYS A 89 4.75 -3.58 9.30
C LYS A 89 4.06 -2.33 9.84
N ILE A 90 3.07 -1.80 9.11
CA ILE A 90 2.20 -0.74 9.62
C ILE A 90 1.20 -1.32 10.61
N GLU A 91 0.94 -0.58 11.69
CA GLU A 91 -0.05 -0.94 12.70
C GLU A 91 -1.46 -1.02 12.10
N ASP A 92 -2.21 -2.06 12.50
CA ASP A 92 -3.53 -2.33 11.92
C ASP A 92 -4.56 -1.22 12.17
N SER A 93 -4.43 -0.50 13.29
CA SER A 93 -5.27 0.64 13.67
C SER A 93 -5.14 1.78 12.65
N ILE A 94 -3.91 2.18 12.32
CA ILE A 94 -3.59 3.21 11.31
C ILE A 94 -4.11 2.78 9.94
N ILE A 95 -3.93 1.50 9.58
CA ILE A 95 -4.40 0.98 8.30
C ILE A 95 -5.93 1.10 8.19
N LYS A 96 -6.67 0.69 9.23
CA LYS A 96 -8.13 0.78 9.26
C LYS A 96 -8.59 2.22 9.10
N GLU A 97 -8.04 3.12 9.92
CA GLU A 97 -8.39 4.54 9.89
C GLU A 97 -8.21 5.15 8.50
N GLU A 98 -7.07 4.91 7.84
CA GLU A 98 -6.80 5.47 6.52
C GLU A 98 -7.59 4.80 5.39
N ILE A 99 -7.90 3.51 5.49
CA ILE A 99 -8.73 2.80 4.50
C ILE A 99 -10.19 3.24 4.59
N ASP A 100 -10.68 3.54 5.79
CA ASP A 100 -12.07 3.96 6.02
C ASP A 100 -12.35 5.38 5.52
N LYS A 101 -11.30 6.17 5.25
CA LYS A 101 -11.39 7.46 4.54
C LYS A 101 -11.76 7.31 3.05
N ILE A 102 -11.71 6.10 2.48
CA ILE A 102 -12.22 5.86 1.13
C ILE A 102 -13.74 5.91 1.15
N GLU A 103 -14.30 6.95 0.52
CA GLU A 103 -15.73 7.15 0.37
C GLU A 103 -16.43 5.94 -0.27
N HIS A 104 -17.53 5.54 0.34
CA HIS A 104 -18.31 4.38 -0.08
C HIS A 104 -18.73 4.47 -1.56
N ASP A 105 -19.22 5.62 -1.98
CA ASP A 105 -19.78 5.79 -3.33
C ASP A 105 -18.69 5.80 -4.39
N ILE A 106 -17.54 6.41 -4.11
CA ILE A 106 -16.36 6.35 -4.98
C ILE A 106 -15.84 4.91 -5.11
N TYR A 107 -15.85 4.15 -4.00
CA TYR A 107 -15.47 2.73 -4.01
C TYR A 107 -16.40 1.90 -4.88
N ALA A 108 -17.72 2.07 -4.71
CA ALA A 108 -18.73 1.38 -5.50
C ALA A 108 -18.64 1.73 -6.99
N GLU A 109 -18.45 3.00 -7.33
CA GLU A 109 -18.32 3.44 -8.72
C GLU A 109 -17.06 2.88 -9.37
N THR A 110 -15.94 2.88 -8.65
CA THR A 110 -14.69 2.26 -9.13
C THR A 110 -14.89 0.78 -9.46
N ILE A 111 -15.65 0.03 -8.66
CA ILE A 111 -15.97 -1.37 -8.95
C ILE A 111 -16.75 -1.49 -10.26
N LYS A 112 -17.78 -0.66 -10.47
CA LYS A 112 -18.57 -0.67 -11.71
C LYS A 112 -17.70 -0.39 -12.93
N GLU A 113 -16.87 0.64 -12.89
CA GLU A 113 -15.93 0.98 -13.96
C GLU A 113 -15.00 -0.19 -14.30
N LEU A 114 -14.47 -0.88 -13.29
CA LEU A 114 -13.59 -2.03 -13.46
C LEU A 114 -14.31 -3.22 -14.09
N VAL A 115 -15.55 -3.50 -13.66
CA VAL A 115 -16.40 -4.54 -14.23
C VAL A 115 -16.66 -4.25 -15.71
N GLU A 116 -17.12 -3.05 -16.04
CA GLU A 116 -17.43 -2.67 -17.42
C GLU A 116 -16.19 -2.69 -18.32
N LYS A 117 -15.07 -2.13 -17.84
CA LYS A 117 -13.79 -2.14 -18.56
C LYS A 117 -13.31 -3.56 -18.83
N LYS A 118 -13.48 -4.48 -17.88
CA LYS A 118 -13.08 -5.89 -18.04
C LYS A 118 -14.01 -6.61 -19.02
N LEU A 119 -15.32 -6.41 -18.91
CA LEU A 119 -16.31 -6.99 -19.82
C LEU A 119 -16.06 -6.59 -21.27
N ARG A 120 -15.79 -5.29 -21.54
CA ARG A 120 -15.45 -4.79 -22.90
C ARG A 120 -14.24 -5.49 -23.53
N ARG A 121 -13.35 -6.08 -22.73
CA ARG A 121 -12.15 -6.78 -23.20
C ARG A 121 -12.35 -8.29 -23.42
N ILE A 122 -13.42 -8.87 -22.90
CA ILE A 122 -13.71 -10.30 -23.03
C ILE A 122 -14.58 -10.47 -24.28
N LYS A 123 -14.03 -11.09 -25.32
CA LYS A 123 -14.74 -11.41 -26.58
C LYS A 123 -14.98 -12.91 -26.67
N ASN A 124 -16.06 -13.31 -27.36
CA ASN A 124 -16.35 -14.70 -27.73
C ASN A 124 -16.31 -15.68 -26.54
N ARG A 125 -17.07 -15.36 -25.48
CA ARG A 125 -17.23 -16.19 -24.28
C ARG A 125 -18.69 -16.21 -23.86
N SER A 126 -19.10 -17.32 -23.26
CA SER A 126 -20.40 -17.43 -22.62
C SER A 126 -20.52 -16.46 -21.45
N ASP A 127 -21.74 -16.17 -21.02
CA ASP A 127 -21.98 -15.27 -19.89
C ASP A 127 -21.45 -15.86 -18.59
N PHE A 128 -21.50 -17.18 -18.42
CA PHE A 128 -20.87 -17.87 -17.30
C PHE A 128 -19.35 -17.63 -17.25
N GLU A 129 -18.65 -17.81 -18.36
CA GLU A 129 -17.21 -17.58 -18.45
C GLU A 129 -16.85 -16.11 -18.20
N LYS A 130 -17.64 -15.17 -18.75
CA LYS A 130 -17.43 -13.73 -18.49
C LYS A 130 -17.57 -13.41 -17.00
N LYS A 131 -18.63 -13.90 -16.33
CA LYS A 131 -18.82 -13.72 -14.89
C LYS A 131 -17.60 -14.22 -14.11
N GLN A 132 -17.11 -15.42 -14.42
CA GLN A 132 -15.94 -15.99 -13.76
C GLN A 132 -14.66 -15.15 -13.98
N LEU A 133 -14.41 -14.72 -15.21
CA LEU A 133 -13.22 -13.92 -15.57
C LEU A 133 -13.23 -12.53 -14.92
N VAL A 134 -14.40 -11.88 -14.85
CA VAL A 134 -14.54 -10.59 -14.17
C VAL A 134 -14.37 -10.77 -12.66
N SER A 135 -15.02 -11.75 -12.05
CA SER A 135 -14.86 -12.03 -10.60
C SER A 135 -13.40 -12.27 -10.24
N ARG A 136 -12.69 -13.16 -10.96
CA ARG A 136 -11.25 -13.40 -10.76
C ARG A 136 -10.42 -12.13 -10.86
N TYR A 137 -10.75 -11.24 -11.80
CA TYR A 137 -10.06 -9.96 -11.95
C TYR A 137 -10.27 -9.06 -10.72
N LEU A 138 -11.51 -8.91 -10.24
CA LEU A 138 -11.81 -8.08 -9.06
C LEU A 138 -11.19 -8.67 -7.78
N TYR A 139 -11.22 -9.99 -7.60
CA TYR A 139 -10.49 -10.68 -6.53
C TYR A 139 -8.99 -10.36 -6.56
N SER A 140 -8.35 -10.47 -7.72
CA SER A 140 -6.91 -10.18 -7.86
C SER A 140 -6.56 -8.71 -7.55
N LYS A 141 -7.54 -7.81 -7.69
CA LYS A 141 -7.44 -6.39 -7.34
C LYS A 141 -7.70 -6.13 -5.87
N GLY A 142 -8.25 -7.09 -5.11
CA GLY A 142 -8.49 -7.00 -3.68
C GLY A 142 -9.85 -6.42 -3.31
N TYR A 143 -10.83 -6.49 -4.20
CA TYR A 143 -12.21 -6.15 -3.86
C TYR A 143 -12.91 -7.33 -3.21
N GLU A 144 -13.82 -7.03 -2.30
CA GLU A 144 -14.62 -7.98 -1.56
C GLU A 144 -15.77 -8.50 -2.44
N PRO A 145 -15.97 -9.83 -2.55
CA PRO A 145 -16.96 -10.41 -3.46
C PRO A 145 -18.38 -9.89 -3.30
N GLU A 146 -18.83 -9.70 -2.07
CA GLU A 146 -20.14 -9.16 -1.73
C GLU A 146 -20.38 -7.76 -2.33
N LYS A 147 -19.31 -7.00 -2.65
CA LYS A 147 -19.40 -5.66 -3.25
C LYS A 147 -19.53 -5.68 -4.77
N PHE A 148 -19.14 -6.77 -5.45
CA PHE A 148 -19.13 -6.81 -6.92
C PHE A 148 -19.97 -7.93 -7.55
N ILE A 149 -20.32 -8.99 -6.82
CA ILE A 149 -21.10 -10.12 -7.38
C ILE A 149 -22.47 -9.65 -7.87
N SER A 150 -23.17 -8.82 -7.10
CA SER A 150 -24.48 -8.28 -7.50
C SER A 150 -24.39 -7.38 -8.73
N ILE A 151 -23.32 -6.59 -8.85
CA ILE A 151 -23.05 -5.73 -10.00
C ILE A 151 -22.81 -6.57 -11.26
N ILE A 152 -22.00 -7.62 -11.16
CA ILE A 152 -21.76 -8.55 -12.27
C ILE A 152 -23.06 -9.23 -12.69
N ASN A 153 -23.86 -9.73 -11.73
CA ASN A 153 -25.11 -10.41 -12.05
C ASN A 153 -26.13 -9.51 -12.74
N LYS A 154 -26.19 -8.20 -12.43
CA LYS A 154 -27.08 -7.25 -13.12
C LYS A 154 -26.72 -6.98 -14.58
N LYS A 155 -25.53 -7.40 -15.05
CA LYS A 155 -25.07 -7.19 -16.44
C LYS A 155 -25.43 -8.34 -17.38
N PHE A 156 -26.06 -9.41 -16.87
CA PHE A 156 -26.40 -10.63 -17.60
C PHE A 156 -27.76 -11.14 -17.13
#